data_AF-A0AAC8YUM8-F1
#
_entry.id   AF-A0AAC8YUM8-F1
#
_cell.length_a   1.000
_cell.length_b   1.000
_cell.length_c   1.000
_cell.angle_alpha   90.00
_cell.angle_beta   90.00
_cell.angle_gamma   90.00
#
_symmetry.space_group_name_H-M   'P 1'
#
loop_
_entity.id
_entity.type
_entity.pdbx_description
1 polymer ?
#
loop_
_entity_poly.entity_id
_entity_poly.type
_entity_poly.pdbx_seq_one_letter_code
_entity_poly.pdbx_strand_id
1 'polypeptide(L)'
;MSVNVWHAPHDLRQGSWDTEKEVFGRRCIDVLGRLMPDLQDRIIGHHFLSPVDLEHELGLVGANITHGDMLPNNLFGARPHVAANDYRTPLEGLYLSASGTWPGGYVTGIPGHNTAAAVLADIANATHRHVRDATWNS
;
A
#
# COMPACT_ATOMS: atom_id res chain seq x y z
N MET A 1 -4.96 -11.89 18.00
CA MET A 1 -4.10 -10.68 17.98
C MET A 1 -3.32 -10.67 16.68
N SER A 2 -3.12 -9.51 16.06
CA SER A 2 -2.26 -9.33 14.87
C SER A 2 -1.01 -8.55 15.24
N VAL A 3 0.14 -8.98 14.75
CA VAL A 3 1.43 -8.32 14.99
C VAL A 3 2.09 -8.08 13.64
N ASN A 4 2.50 -6.85 13.38
CA ASN A 4 3.32 -6.52 12.23
C ASN A 4 4.79 -6.46 12.68
N VAL A 5 5.64 -7.28 12.06
CA VAL A 5 7.06 -7.37 12.40
C VAL A 5 7.85 -6.65 11.32
N TRP A 6 8.47 -5.54 11.70
CA TRP A 6 9.25 -4.72 10.78
C TRP A 6 10.64 -5.33 10.55
N HIS A 7 11.20 -5.06 9.37
CA HIS A 7 12.58 -5.40 8.98
C HIS A 7 12.90 -6.90 8.84
N ALA A 8 11.89 -7.75 8.68
CA ALA A 8 12.14 -9.10 8.14
C ALA A 8 12.67 -8.95 6.70
N PRO A 9 13.83 -9.54 6.36
CA PRO A 9 14.37 -9.42 5.01
C PRO A 9 13.48 -10.16 4.01
N HIS A 10 13.24 -9.59 2.83
CA HIS A 10 12.57 -10.33 1.77
C HIS A 10 13.39 -11.57 1.37
N ASP A 11 14.68 -11.36 1.07
CA ASP A 11 15.60 -12.43 0.70
C ASP A 11 16.42 -12.89 1.90
N LEU A 12 16.31 -14.18 2.23
CA LEU A 12 17.12 -14.79 3.27
C LEU A 12 18.52 -15.08 2.76
N ARG A 13 19.54 -14.85 3.60
CA ARG A 13 20.93 -15.22 3.26
C ARG A 13 21.09 -16.72 3.03
N GLN A 14 20.34 -17.53 3.78
CA GLN A 14 20.31 -18.99 3.71
C GLN A 14 18.88 -19.46 3.98
N GLY A 15 18.45 -20.51 3.30
CA GLY A 15 17.08 -21.05 3.42
C GLY A 15 16.06 -20.29 2.57
N SER A 16 14.78 -20.62 2.76
CA SER A 16 13.64 -19.94 2.13
C SER A 16 12.54 -19.65 3.14
N TRP A 17 11.63 -18.75 2.79
CA TRP A 17 10.49 -18.46 3.65
C TRP A 17 9.52 -19.65 3.80
N ASP A 18 9.55 -20.63 2.90
CA ASP A 18 8.80 -21.88 3.06
C ASP A 18 9.26 -22.68 4.29
N THR A 19 10.55 -22.62 4.63
CA THR A 19 11.12 -23.36 5.76
C THR A 19 11.28 -22.51 7.01
N GLU A 20 11.62 -21.22 6.85
CA GLU A 20 11.99 -20.35 7.98
C GLU A 20 10.81 -19.59 8.59
N LYS A 21 9.67 -19.51 7.91
CA LYS A 21 8.49 -18.74 8.37
C LYS A 21 7.99 -19.15 9.75
N GLU A 22 7.83 -20.45 9.97
CA GLU A 22 7.35 -20.99 11.25
C GLU A 22 8.35 -20.71 12.38
N VAL A 23 9.65 -20.88 12.10
CA VAL A 23 10.73 -20.63 13.07
C VAL A 23 10.78 -19.16 13.44
N PHE A 24 10.70 -18.26 12.46
CA PHE A 24 10.68 -16.82 12.68
C PHE A 24 9.44 -16.38 13.46
N GLY A 25 8.25 -16.85 13.08
CA GLY A 25 6.99 -16.53 13.76
C GLY A 25 7.00 -16.94 15.24
N ARG A 26 7.53 -18.13 15.56
CA ARG A 26 7.69 -18.58 16.94
C ARG A 26 8.68 -17.71 17.73
N ARG A 27 9.81 -17.32 17.13
CA ARG A 27 10.75 -16.37 17.77
C ARG A 27 10.07 -15.04 18.07
N CYS A 28 9.21 -14.53 17.20
CA CYS A 28 8.43 -13.33 17.49
C CYS A 28 7.48 -13.51 18.68
N ILE A 29 6.82 -14.67 18.79
CA ILE A 29 6.00 -15.01 19.96
C ILE A 29 6.86 -15.08 21.24
N ASP A 30 8.03 -15.71 21.20
CA ASP A 30 8.94 -15.78 22.36
C ASP A 30 9.37 -14.40 22.84
N VAL A 31 9.65 -13.48 21.91
CA VAL A 31 9.99 -12.08 22.23
C VAL A 31 8.81 -11.38 22.90
N LEU A 32 7.59 -11.55 22.37
CA LEU A 32 6.38 -10.99 22.99
C LEU A 32 6.08 -11.61 24.36
N GLY A 33 6.38 -12.90 24.54
CA GLY A 33 6.23 -13.62 25.81
C GLY A 33 7.01 -13.01 26.97
N ARG A 34 8.11 -12.29 26.69
CA ARG A 34 8.86 -11.54 27.71
C ARG A 34 8.05 -10.38 28.30
N LEU A 35 7.11 -9.83 27.54
CA LEU A 35 6.21 -8.74 27.94
C LEU A 35 4.84 -9.28 28.38
N MET A 36 4.45 -10.46 27.90
CA MET A 36 3.19 -11.14 28.18
C MET A 36 3.47 -12.60 28.59
N PRO A 37 3.81 -12.86 29.87
CA PRO A 37 4.34 -14.16 30.30
C PRO A 37 3.44 -15.37 30.04
N ASP A 38 2.13 -15.18 29.98
CA ASP A 38 1.12 -16.21 29.72
C ASP A 38 0.64 -16.23 28.25
N LEU A 39 1.34 -15.52 27.35
CA LEU A 39 0.94 -15.41 25.95
C LEU A 39 0.88 -16.79 25.27
N GLN A 40 1.90 -17.63 25.47
CA GLN A 40 1.97 -18.94 24.79
C GLN A 40 0.80 -19.85 25.16
N ASP A 41 0.42 -19.87 26.44
CA ASP A 41 -0.70 -20.66 26.96
C ASP A 41 -2.06 -20.17 26.44
N ARG A 42 -2.14 -18.93 25.94
CA ARG A 42 -3.34 -18.31 25.38
C ARG A 42 -3.47 -18.46 23.87
N ILE A 43 -2.45 -18.97 23.18
CA ILE A 43 -2.48 -19.15 21.73
C ILE A 43 -3.24 -20.44 21.40
N ILE A 44 -4.46 -20.29 20.88
CA ILE A 44 -5.26 -21.41 20.35
C ILE A 44 -4.95 -21.75 18.89
N GLY A 45 -4.24 -20.87 18.20
CA GLY A 45 -3.86 -21.02 16.79
C GLY A 45 -3.06 -19.81 16.32
N HIS A 46 -2.25 -20.02 15.29
CA HIS A 46 -1.44 -18.98 14.66
C HIS A 46 -1.48 -19.13 13.15
N HIS A 47 -1.30 -18.00 12.47
CA HIS A 47 -1.10 -17.94 11.03
C HIS A 47 -0.01 -16.91 10.77
N PHE A 48 1.08 -17.35 10.15
CA PHE A 48 2.22 -16.50 9.84
C PHE A 48 2.22 -16.21 8.34
N LEU A 49 2.42 -14.94 7.99
CA LEU A 49 2.63 -14.47 6.63
C LEU A 49 4.05 -13.96 6.52
N SER A 50 4.85 -14.61 5.68
CA SER A 50 6.18 -14.16 5.30
C SER A 50 6.11 -13.04 4.26
N PRO A 51 7.23 -12.34 3.98
CA PRO A 51 7.29 -11.38 2.90
C PRO A 51 6.81 -11.93 1.55
N VAL A 52 7.18 -13.17 1.21
CA VAL A 52 6.77 -13.84 -0.03
C VAL A 52 5.27 -14.16 -0.05
N ASP A 53 4.70 -14.58 1.09
CA ASP A 53 3.25 -14.81 1.18
C ASP A 53 2.49 -13.48 0.98
N LEU A 54 2.98 -12.37 1.55
CA LEU A 54 2.36 -11.06 1.38
C LEU A 54 2.41 -10.58 -0.08
N GLU A 55 3.47 -10.89 -0.82
CA GLU A 55 3.52 -10.63 -2.26
C GLU A 55 2.49 -11.46 -3.03
N HIS A 56 2.45 -12.77 -2.79
CA HIS A 56 1.58 -13.69 -3.51
C HIS A 56 0.10 -13.48 -3.20
N GLU A 57 -0.26 -13.29 -1.93
CA GLU A 57 -1.65 -13.22 -1.50
C GLU A 57 -2.23 -11.81 -1.61
N LEU A 58 -1.41 -10.77 -1.37
CA LEU A 58 -1.90 -9.39 -1.26
C LEU A 58 -1.33 -8.47 -2.34
N GLY A 59 -0.41 -8.94 -3.19
CA GLY A 59 0.26 -8.11 -4.19
C GLY A 59 1.22 -7.08 -3.58
N LEU A 60 1.63 -7.26 -2.32
CA LEU A 60 2.50 -6.33 -1.61
C LEU A 60 3.97 -6.59 -1.96
N VAL A 61 4.39 -6.16 -3.15
CA VAL A 61 5.79 -6.29 -3.62
C VAL A 61 6.78 -5.75 -2.57
N GLY A 62 7.81 -6.52 -2.29
CA GLY A 62 8.80 -6.31 -1.23
C GLY A 62 8.24 -6.40 0.19
N ALA A 63 7.03 -6.94 0.37
CA ALA A 63 6.23 -6.84 1.60
C ALA A 63 6.05 -5.40 2.10
N ASN A 64 6.05 -4.43 1.18
CA ASN A 64 5.98 -3.02 1.51
C ASN A 64 4.53 -2.53 1.53
N ILE A 65 3.95 -2.39 2.73
CA ILE A 65 2.56 -1.92 2.91
C ILE A 65 2.30 -0.53 2.32
N THR A 66 3.35 0.28 2.17
CA THR A 66 3.26 1.60 1.56
C THR A 66 3.42 1.56 0.03
N HIS A 67 3.71 0.40 -0.56
CA HIS A 67 3.90 0.22 -2.01
C HIS A 67 5.07 1.06 -2.57
N GLY A 68 6.10 1.27 -1.75
CA GLY A 68 7.31 2.00 -2.12
C GLY A 68 7.86 2.78 -0.93
N ASP A 69 9.18 2.82 -0.79
CA ASP A 69 9.82 3.40 0.40
C ASP A 69 9.45 4.86 0.62
N MET A 70 9.23 5.22 1.88
CA MET A 70 8.98 6.60 2.31
C MET A 70 10.30 7.36 2.48
N LEU A 71 11.09 7.40 1.40
CA LEU A 71 12.33 8.17 1.33
C LEU A 71 12.05 9.59 0.79
N PRO A 72 12.86 10.61 1.13
CA PRO A 72 12.62 11.99 0.70
C PRO A 72 12.43 12.18 -0.82
N ASN A 73 13.11 11.36 -1.63
CA ASN A 73 13.00 11.35 -3.10
C ASN A 73 11.71 10.70 -3.62
N ASN A 74 10.98 9.95 -2.79
CA ASN A 74 9.75 9.21 -3.11
C ASN A 74 8.52 9.74 -2.34
N LEU A 75 8.63 10.96 -1.79
CA LEU A 75 7.57 11.66 -1.07
C LEU A 75 7.12 12.89 -1.86
N PHE A 76 6.03 13.53 -1.44
CA PHE A 76 5.46 14.70 -2.10
C PHE A 76 5.07 14.41 -3.55
N GLY A 77 5.33 15.36 -4.44
CA GLY A 77 5.05 15.24 -5.86
C GLY A 77 5.84 14.13 -6.57
N ALA A 78 6.71 13.39 -5.90
CA ALA A 78 7.38 12.24 -6.49
C ALA A 78 6.62 10.92 -6.27
N ARG A 79 5.55 10.91 -5.45
CA ARG A 79 4.79 9.70 -5.11
C ARG A 79 3.49 9.57 -5.93
N PRO A 80 3.23 8.43 -6.60
CA PRO A 80 4.13 7.29 -6.82
C PRO A 80 5.15 7.53 -7.94
N HIS A 81 4.87 8.52 -8.78
CA HIS A 81 5.74 9.01 -9.83
C HIS A 81 5.38 10.47 -10.12
N VAL A 82 6.33 11.28 -10.57
CA VAL A 82 6.10 12.72 -10.87
C VAL A 82 5.01 12.97 -11.90
N ALA A 83 4.80 12.02 -12.81
CA ALA A 83 3.76 12.08 -13.85
C ALA A 83 2.38 11.61 -13.39
N ALA A 84 2.24 11.14 -12.14
CA ALA A 84 0.99 10.60 -11.60
C ALA A 84 0.73 11.06 -10.15
N ASN A 85 1.35 12.17 -9.75
CA ASN A 85 1.28 12.70 -8.38
C ASN A 85 -0.03 13.42 -8.06
N ASP A 86 -0.82 13.74 -9.09
CA ASP A 86 -2.13 14.39 -9.02
C ASP A 86 -3.27 13.40 -9.28
N TYR A 87 -2.99 12.10 -9.09
CA TYR A 87 -3.90 10.97 -9.27
C TYR A 87 -4.29 10.66 -10.72
N ARG A 88 -3.88 11.47 -11.71
CA ARG A 88 -4.12 11.18 -13.13
C ARG A 88 -3.03 10.26 -13.67
N THR A 89 -3.38 9.45 -14.66
CA THR A 89 -2.40 8.67 -15.42
C THR A 89 -2.25 9.26 -16.82
N PRO A 90 -1.21 8.86 -17.59
CA PRO A 90 -1.11 9.26 -19.00
C PRO A 90 -2.28 8.80 -19.88
N LEU A 91 -3.09 7.84 -19.41
CA LEU A 91 -4.30 7.40 -20.09
C LEU A 91 -5.49 8.22 -19.59
N GLU A 92 -6.14 8.94 -20.51
CA GLU A 92 -7.32 9.74 -20.19
C GLU A 92 -8.44 8.88 -19.59
N GLY A 93 -9.05 9.36 -18.50
CA GLY A 93 -10.11 8.64 -17.78
C GLY A 93 -9.60 7.54 -16.84
N LEU A 94 -8.29 7.25 -16.80
CA LEU A 94 -7.70 6.33 -15.83
C LEU A 94 -6.99 7.11 -14.71
N TYR A 95 -7.33 6.78 -13.47
CA TYR A 95 -6.82 7.42 -12.26
C TYR A 95 -6.16 6.41 -11.33
N LEU A 96 -5.19 6.88 -10.56
CA LEU A 96 -4.45 6.08 -9.58
C LEU A 96 -4.88 6.47 -8.16
N SER A 97 -5.34 5.49 -7.40
CA SER A 97 -5.78 5.66 -6.01
C SER A 97 -5.40 4.46 -5.17
N ALA A 98 -4.50 4.65 -4.20
CA ALA A 98 -4.11 3.61 -3.25
C ALA A 98 -3.30 4.20 -2.10
N SER A 99 -2.96 3.39 -1.10
CA SER A 99 -1.97 3.74 -0.08
C SER A 99 -0.59 4.08 -0.67
N GLY A 100 -0.31 3.64 -1.89
CA GLY A 100 0.89 3.95 -2.64
C GLY A 100 0.96 5.37 -3.23
N THR A 101 -0.13 6.12 -3.32
CA THR A 101 -0.12 7.47 -3.90
C THR A 101 0.11 8.55 -2.85
N TRP A 102 0.45 9.78 -3.28
CA TRP A 102 0.48 10.97 -2.43
C TRP A 102 -0.84 11.09 -1.62
N PRO A 103 -0.84 11.49 -0.32
CA PRO A 103 0.27 11.87 0.56
C PRO A 103 1.13 10.75 1.16
N GLY A 104 0.94 9.50 0.72
CA GLY A 104 1.41 8.32 1.44
C GLY A 104 0.28 7.74 2.27
N GLY A 105 0.28 6.42 2.40
CA GLY A 105 -0.86 5.67 2.92
C GLY A 105 -0.66 5.10 4.32
N TYR A 106 -1.81 4.81 4.91
CA TYR A 106 -2.19 3.79 5.91
C TYR A 106 -3.72 3.70 5.72
N VAL A 107 -4.52 3.49 6.75
CA VAL A 107 -6.00 3.55 6.65
C VAL A 107 -6.49 5.00 6.82
N THR A 108 -6.00 5.93 6.01
CA THR A 108 -6.32 7.37 6.15
C THR A 108 -7.50 7.84 5.29
N GLY A 109 -7.79 7.16 4.19
CA GLY A 109 -8.81 7.55 3.21
C GLY A 109 -8.45 8.78 2.34
N ILE A 110 -7.34 9.47 2.63
CA ILE A 110 -6.94 10.69 1.92
C ILE A 110 -6.66 10.45 0.43
N PRO A 111 -5.92 9.40 0.01
CA PRO A 111 -5.74 9.09 -1.41
C PRO A 111 -7.07 8.94 -2.16
N GLY A 112 -8.01 8.19 -1.60
CA GLY A 112 -9.33 7.98 -2.20
C GLY A 112 -10.12 9.27 -2.34
N HIS A 113 -10.16 10.08 -1.28
CA HIS A 113 -10.80 11.40 -1.30
C HIS A 113 -10.22 12.29 -2.41
N ASN A 114 -8.90 12.38 -2.50
CA ASN A 114 -8.24 13.27 -3.45
C ASN A 114 -8.36 12.77 -4.89
N THR A 115 -8.29 11.46 -5.13
CA THR A 115 -8.57 10.90 -6.46
C THR A 115 -10.00 11.22 -6.89
N ALA A 116 -10.98 11.06 -6.00
CA ALA A 116 -12.37 11.39 -6.31
C ALA A 116 -12.54 12.87 -6.68
N ALA A 117 -11.86 13.77 -5.95
CA ALA A 117 -11.86 15.20 -6.29
C ALA A 117 -11.25 15.47 -7.69
N ALA A 118 -10.16 14.78 -8.05
CA ALA A 118 -9.56 14.89 -9.39
C ALA A 118 -10.52 14.42 -10.50
N VAL A 119 -11.19 13.29 -10.29
CA VAL A 119 -12.20 12.75 -11.22
C VAL A 119 -13.35 13.74 -11.43
N LEU A 120 -13.90 14.29 -10.34
CA LEU A 120 -15.02 15.24 -10.41
C LEU A 120 -14.63 16.52 -11.17
N ALA A 121 -13.41 17.03 -10.96
CA ALA A 121 -12.91 18.19 -11.70
C ALA A 121 -12.83 17.92 -13.21
N ASP A 122 -12.36 16.73 -13.60
CA ASP A 122 -12.21 16.38 -15.02
C ASP A 122 -13.57 16.18 -15.71
N ILE A 123 -14.53 15.57 -15.02
CA ILE A 123 -15.92 15.44 -15.50
C ILE A 123 -16.55 16.82 -15.72
N ALA A 124 -16.38 17.74 -14.78
CA ALA A 124 -16.89 19.11 -14.92
C ALA A 124 -16.26 19.81 -16.13
N ASN A 125 -14.94 19.69 -16.31
CA ASN A 125 -14.21 20.30 -17.43
C ASN A 125 -14.61 19.70 -18.80
N ALA A 126 -14.84 18.39 -18.87
CA ALA A 126 -15.34 17.73 -20.08
C ALA A 126 -16.74 18.24 -20.46
N THR A 127 -17.62 18.39 -19.47
CA THR A 127 -18.97 18.92 -19.65
C THR A 127 -18.94 20.36 -20.19
N HIS A 128 -18.04 21.20 -19.66
CA HIS A 128 -17.88 22.58 -20.14
C HIS A 128 -17.36 22.67 -21.58
N ARG A 129 -16.49 21.76 -22.03
CA ARG A 129 -16.03 21.71 -23.43
C ARG A 129 -17.17 21.37 -24.39
N HIS A 130 -17.97 20.35 -24.08
CA HIS A 130 -19.12 19.99 -24.91
C HIS A 130 -20.15 21.11 -25.04
N VAL A 131 -20.43 21.86 -23.96
CA VAL A 131 -21.35 23.00 -24.02
C VAL A 131 -20.77 24.13 -24.89
N ARG A 132 -19.48 24.45 -24.77
CA ARG A 132 -18.84 25.50 -25.58
C ARG A 132 -18.83 25.16 -27.07
N ASP A 133 -18.48 23.93 -27.42
CA ASP A 133 -18.46 23.47 -28.81
C ASP A 133 -19.87 23.45 -29.42
N ALA A 134 -20.90 23.12 -28.63
CA ALA A 134 -22.30 23.19 -29.05
C ALA A 134 -22.80 24.62 -29.30
N THR A 135 -22.29 25.62 -28.56
CA THR A 135 -22.68 27.03 -28.72
C THR A 135 -21.93 27.80 -29.81
N TRP A 136 -20.84 27.25 -30.36
CA TRP A 136 -20.07 27.90 -31.44
C TRP A 136 -20.54 27.47 -32.84
N ASN A 137 -21.21 26.32 -32.96
CA ASN A 137 -21.71 25.79 -34.24
C ASN A 137 -23.18 26.14 -34.55
N SER A 138 -23.75 27.15 -33.88
CA SER A 138 -25.14 27.61 -34.04
C SER A 138 -25.23 29.07 -34.43
#